data_AF-A0A0B0PCG7-F1
#
_entry.id   AF-A0A0B0PCG7-F1
#
_cell.length_a   1.000
_cell.length_b   1.000
_cell.length_c   1.000
_cell.angle_alpha   90.00
_cell.angle_beta   90.00
_cell.angle_gamma   90.00
#
_symmetry.space_group_name_H-M   'P 1'
#
loop_
_entity.id
_entity.type
_entity.pdbx_description
1 polymer ?
#
loop_
_entity_poly.entity_id
_entity_poly.type
_entity_poly.pdbx_seq_one_letter_code
_entity_poly.pdbx_strand_id
1 'polypeptide(L)'
;MSMLLINYESWHQMPDSNKNQALDNIKERFALEVSDTYIKKPRREIAKCPAGDAEDRERVGTSSRQKQKFTHTAGSKSFACVAEAEELSSGQKVGRLQLFDITHRKKDRSPMTLEAGEIMEKLKDKKAEYEAIASSDSSVNLGDIDNRIITEVLGPERYGRVRIQGSGVNPTQYFGSNSQ
;
A
#
# COMPACT_ATOMS: atom_id res chain seq x y z
N MET A 1 2.40 -25.09 41.02
CA MET A 1 2.40 -24.01 40.03
C MET A 1 2.42 -22.67 40.78
N SER A 2 3.61 -22.14 41.12
CA SER A 2 3.70 -20.81 41.76
C SER A 2 3.67 -19.75 40.67
N MET A 3 2.64 -18.90 40.64
CA MET A 3 2.62 -17.72 39.77
C MET A 3 3.54 -16.66 40.39
N LEU A 4 4.65 -16.35 39.73
CA LEU A 4 5.47 -15.20 40.10
C LEU A 4 4.68 -13.94 39.76
N LEU A 5 4.22 -13.21 40.79
CA LEU A 5 3.73 -11.85 40.63
C LEU A 5 4.94 -10.98 40.24
N ILE A 6 5.09 -10.69 38.95
CA ILE A 6 6.14 -9.81 38.44
C ILE A 6 5.73 -8.38 38.82
N ASN A 7 6.30 -7.87 39.91
CA ASN A 7 6.02 -6.54 40.47
C ASN A 7 7.02 -5.48 40.01
N TYR A 8 7.53 -5.58 38.78
CA TYR A 8 8.50 -4.66 38.20
C TYR A 8 7.92 -3.96 36.98
N GLU A 9 8.00 -2.63 36.96
CA GLU A 9 7.51 -1.80 35.84
C GLU A 9 8.40 -1.90 34.59
N SER A 10 9.65 -2.36 34.74
CA SER A 10 10.61 -2.47 33.64
C SER A 10 11.50 -3.70 33.74
N TRP A 11 11.74 -4.35 32.61
CA TRP A 11 12.65 -5.49 32.47
C TRP A 11 14.08 -5.18 32.92
N HIS A 12 14.53 -3.93 32.75
CA HIS A 12 15.87 -3.51 33.13
C HIS A 12 16.07 -3.40 34.65
N GLN A 13 14.98 -3.21 35.40
CA GLN A 13 14.99 -3.07 36.86
C GLN A 13 14.87 -4.42 37.58
N MET A 14 14.53 -5.48 36.84
CA MET A 14 14.33 -6.80 37.41
C MET A 14 15.68 -7.49 37.72
N PRO A 15 15.85 -8.09 38.92
CA PRO A 15 17.05 -8.86 39.25
C PRO A 15 17.23 -10.05 38.30
N ASP A 16 18.48 -10.40 37.98
CA ASP A 16 18.78 -11.46 37.03
C ASP A 16 18.32 -12.85 37.51
N SER A 17 18.28 -13.08 38.82
CA SER A 17 17.70 -14.30 39.41
C SER A 17 16.25 -14.50 38.97
N ASN A 18 15.46 -13.43 38.97
CA ASN A 18 14.04 -13.49 38.63
C ASN A 18 13.85 -13.60 37.11
N LYS A 19 14.71 -12.96 36.31
CA LYS A 19 14.71 -13.13 34.84
C LYS A 19 15.00 -14.57 34.45
N ASN A 20 16.02 -15.18 35.06
CA ASN A 20 16.42 -16.56 34.78
C ASN A 20 15.31 -17.54 35.19
N GLN A 21 14.69 -17.33 36.36
CA GLN A 21 13.55 -18.14 36.79
C GLN A 21 12.34 -18.02 35.84
N ALA A 22 12.04 -16.82 35.34
CA ALA A 22 10.99 -16.61 34.35
C ALA A 22 11.29 -17.34 33.03
N LEU A 23 12.55 -17.30 32.57
CA LEU A 23 12.98 -18.02 31.38
C LEU A 23 12.85 -19.54 31.55
N ASP A 24 13.23 -20.08 32.70
CA ASP A 24 13.14 -21.52 32.95
C ASP A 24 11.67 -22.00 33.03
N ASN A 25 10.79 -21.22 33.65
CA ASN A 25 9.34 -21.49 33.62
C ASN A 25 8.75 -21.51 32.20
N ILE A 26 9.25 -20.63 31.31
CA ILE A 26 8.83 -20.60 29.88
C ILE A 26 9.34 -21.85 29.16
N LYS A 27 10.62 -22.22 29.35
CA LYS A 27 11.19 -23.42 28.73
C LYS A 27 10.44 -24.68 29.15
N GLU A 28 10.10 -24.81 30.43
CA GLU A 28 9.34 -25.93 30.97
C GLU A 28 7.92 -25.98 30.39
N ARG A 29 7.21 -24.84 30.35
CA ARG A 29 5.84 -24.79 29.82
C ARG A 29 5.72 -25.09 28.33
N PHE A 30 6.73 -24.71 27.53
CA PHE A 30 6.69 -24.85 26.08
C PHE A 30 7.60 -25.96 25.55
N ALA A 31 8.23 -26.75 26.44
CA ALA A 31 9.18 -27.82 26.09
C ALA A 31 10.25 -27.39 25.08
N LEU A 32 10.81 -26.19 25.28
CA LEU A 32 11.81 -25.61 24.38
C LEU A 32 13.21 -26.11 24.73
N GLU A 33 13.83 -26.90 23.84
CA GLU A 33 15.26 -27.21 23.92
C GLU A 33 16.09 -26.00 23.44
N VAL A 34 16.62 -25.23 24.40
CA VAL A 34 17.56 -24.15 24.09
C VAL A 34 18.97 -24.75 24.08
N SER A 35 19.58 -24.85 22.90
CA SER A 35 20.97 -25.29 22.76
C SER A 35 21.94 -24.14 23.06
N ASP A 36 22.96 -24.39 23.90
CA ASP A 36 24.00 -23.41 24.27
C ASP A 36 24.81 -22.88 23.08
N THR A 37 24.72 -23.54 21.92
CA THR A 37 25.28 -23.07 20.65
C THR A 37 24.66 -21.74 20.19
N TYR A 38 23.50 -21.35 20.73
CA TYR A 38 22.85 -20.08 20.44
C TYR A 38 23.36 -18.90 21.28
N ILE A 39 24.01 -19.15 22.43
CA ILE A 39 24.45 -18.09 23.36
C ILE A 39 25.79 -17.47 22.93
N LYS A 40 26.58 -18.16 22.11
CA LYS A 40 27.87 -17.68 21.56
C LYS A 40 27.79 -16.98 20.21
N LYS A 41 26.61 -16.52 19.78
CA LYS A 41 26.55 -15.54 18.69
C LYS A 41 26.57 -14.12 19.26
N PRO A 42 27.62 -13.30 19.01
CA PRO A 42 27.57 -11.90 19.39
C PRO A 42 26.31 -11.27 18.75
N ARG A 43 25.68 -10.36 19.48
CA ARG A 43 24.46 -9.59 19.15
C ARG A 43 24.68 -8.62 17.96
N ARG A 44 25.29 -9.10 16.87
CA ARG A 44 25.56 -8.43 15.60
C ARG A 44 25.10 -9.22 14.38
N GLU A 45 24.40 -10.33 14.57
CA GLU A 45 23.69 -11.00 13.48
C GLU A 45 22.19 -11.10 13.83
N ILE A 46 21.48 -9.99 13.65
CA ILE A 46 20.14 -10.11 13.06
C ILE A 46 20.40 -10.86 11.76
N ALA A 47 19.84 -12.06 11.59
CA ALA A 47 19.99 -12.84 10.37
C ALA A 47 19.68 -11.91 9.19
N LYS A 48 20.75 -11.50 8.49
CA LYS A 48 20.66 -10.66 7.31
C LYS A 48 19.92 -11.53 6.32
N CYS A 49 18.68 -11.17 5.95
CA CYS A 49 17.96 -11.82 4.86
C CYS A 49 18.97 -12.00 3.73
N PRO A 50 19.19 -13.21 3.19
CA PRO A 50 20.33 -13.51 2.34
C PRO A 50 20.41 -12.41 1.31
N ALA A 51 21.42 -11.57 1.46
CA ALA A 51 21.56 -10.39 0.65
C ALA A 51 22.05 -10.94 -0.69
N GLY A 52 21.13 -11.17 -1.63
CA GLY A 52 21.52 -11.06 -3.03
C GLY A 52 22.28 -9.76 -3.16
N ASP A 53 23.40 -9.79 -3.89
CA ASP A 53 24.40 -8.72 -3.96
C ASP A 53 23.68 -7.37 -3.96
N ALA A 54 23.99 -6.48 -3.01
CA ALA A 54 23.22 -5.25 -2.81
C ALA A 54 23.13 -4.42 -4.11
N GLU A 55 24.18 -4.50 -4.94
CA GLU A 55 24.25 -3.95 -6.29
C GLU A 55 23.19 -4.54 -7.24
N ASP A 56 22.92 -5.85 -7.15
CA ASP A 56 21.89 -6.53 -7.94
C ASP A 56 20.48 -6.05 -7.55
N ARG A 57 20.22 -5.88 -6.25
CA ARG A 57 18.94 -5.33 -5.76
C ARG A 57 18.73 -3.87 -6.15
N GLU A 58 19.77 -3.04 -6.08
CA GLU A 58 19.72 -1.66 -6.53
C GLU A 58 19.46 -1.58 -8.03
N ARG A 59 20.17 -2.39 -8.83
CA ARG A 59 19.98 -2.49 -10.28
C ARG A 59 18.56 -2.91 -10.64
N VAL A 60 18.04 -3.95 -9.99
CA VAL A 60 16.65 -4.43 -10.18
C VAL A 60 15.65 -3.34 -9.79
N GLY A 61 15.87 -2.65 -8.67
CA GLY A 61 15.03 -1.56 -8.22
C GLY A 61 15.01 -0.38 -9.21
N THR A 62 16.17 0.01 -9.73
CA THR A 62 16.30 1.10 -10.70
C THR A 62 15.69 0.73 -12.06
N SER A 63 15.94 -0.48 -12.56
CA SER A 63 15.29 -0.97 -13.78
C SER A 63 13.77 -1.05 -13.64
N SER A 64 13.25 -1.48 -12.48
CA SER A 64 11.81 -1.51 -12.21
C SER A 64 11.20 -0.12 -12.14
N ARG A 65 11.88 0.84 -11.48
CA ARG A 65 11.45 2.25 -11.44
C ARG A 65 11.45 2.89 -12.82
N GLN A 66 12.46 2.61 -13.65
CA GLN A 66 12.51 3.09 -15.04
C GLN A 66 11.34 2.56 -15.88
N LYS A 67 10.86 1.35 -15.58
CA LYS A 67 9.66 0.76 -16.21
C LYS A 67 8.35 1.30 -15.63
N GLN A 68 8.38 2.07 -14.54
CA GLN A 68 7.19 2.72 -13.99
C GLN A 68 6.86 3.97 -14.81
N LYS A 69 6.04 3.77 -15.84
CA LYS A 69 5.63 4.81 -16.79
C LYS A 69 4.64 5.85 -16.24
N PHE A 70 4.01 5.56 -15.10
CA PHE A 70 2.98 6.40 -14.49
C PHE A 70 3.41 6.79 -13.07
N THR A 71 4.11 7.92 -12.96
CA THR A 71 4.46 8.55 -11.69
C THR A 71 3.45 9.66 -11.40
N HIS A 72 2.95 9.73 -10.18
CA HIS A 72 2.10 10.84 -9.76
C HIS A 72 2.93 12.08 -9.42
N THR A 73 2.33 13.26 -9.53
CA THR A 73 2.92 14.59 -9.35
C THR A 73 2.49 15.25 -8.03
N ALA A 74 1.74 14.54 -7.17
CA ALA A 74 1.32 15.00 -5.85
C ALA A 74 2.50 15.32 -4.90
N GLY A 75 3.72 14.91 -5.25
CA GLY A 75 4.92 15.12 -4.44
C GLY A 75 4.81 14.36 -3.12
N SER A 76 5.09 15.04 -2.00
CA SER A 76 4.97 14.46 -0.66
C SER A 76 3.52 14.39 -0.14
N LYS A 77 2.54 14.91 -0.90
CA LYS A 77 1.14 14.83 -0.49
C LYS A 77 0.58 13.44 -0.78
N SER A 78 -0.14 12.88 0.19
CA SER A 78 -0.91 11.66 -0.03
C SER A 78 -2.08 11.94 -0.98
N PHE A 79 -2.59 10.89 -1.62
CA PHE A 79 -3.79 11.01 -2.47
C PHE A 79 -5.03 11.43 -1.69
N ALA A 80 -5.15 11.02 -0.41
CA ALA A 80 -6.20 11.48 0.47
C ALA A 80 -6.15 13.00 0.67
N CYS A 81 -4.97 13.57 0.91
CA CYS A 81 -4.81 15.03 1.04
C CYS A 81 -5.09 15.78 -0.27
N VAL A 82 -4.78 15.18 -1.42
CA VAL A 82 -5.10 15.77 -2.73
C VAL A 82 -6.61 15.77 -2.96
N ALA A 83 -7.27 14.64 -2.68
CA ALA A 83 -8.72 14.52 -2.78
C ALA A 83 -9.41 15.54 -1.89
N GLU A 84 -9.08 15.58 -0.59
CA GLU A 84 -9.68 16.51 0.38
C GLU A 84 -9.55 17.97 -0.06
N ALA A 85 -8.37 18.39 -0.52
CA ALA A 85 -8.16 19.75 -1.01
C ALA A 85 -9.04 20.10 -2.22
N GLU A 86 -9.20 19.14 -3.14
CA GLU A 86 -10.05 19.32 -4.32
C GLU A 86 -11.54 19.30 -3.93
N GLU A 87 -11.97 18.41 -3.03
CA GLU A 87 -13.34 18.34 -2.51
C GLU A 87 -13.73 19.65 -1.80
N LEU A 88 -12.83 20.23 -1.02
CA LEU A 88 -13.03 21.54 -0.38
C LEU A 88 -13.18 22.67 -1.40
N SER A 89 -12.47 22.59 -2.54
CA SER A 89 -12.51 23.63 -3.57
C SER A 89 -13.71 23.50 -4.52
N SER A 90 -14.11 22.26 -4.85
CA SER A 90 -15.18 21.95 -5.80
C SER A 90 -16.54 21.78 -5.13
N GLY A 91 -16.58 21.51 -3.82
CA GLY A 91 -17.78 21.15 -3.08
C GLY A 91 -18.35 19.77 -3.43
N GLN A 92 -17.62 18.96 -4.21
CA GLN A 92 -18.06 17.66 -4.70
C GLN A 92 -17.03 16.59 -4.33
N LYS A 93 -17.49 15.35 -4.11
CA LYS A 93 -16.58 14.22 -3.88
C LYS A 93 -15.72 13.95 -5.10
N VAL A 94 -14.45 13.66 -4.87
CA VAL A 94 -13.49 13.40 -5.95
C VAL A 94 -13.52 11.93 -6.34
N GLY A 95 -13.90 11.65 -7.58
CA GLY A 95 -13.90 10.30 -8.15
C GLY A 95 -12.49 9.76 -8.42
N ARG A 96 -12.36 8.46 -8.69
CA ARG A 96 -11.06 7.82 -9.00
C ARG A 96 -10.45 8.40 -10.27
N LEU A 97 -11.26 8.63 -11.29
CA LEU A 97 -10.80 9.21 -12.56
C LEU A 97 -10.36 10.66 -12.39
N GLN A 98 -11.09 11.46 -11.60
CA GLN A 98 -10.72 12.84 -11.31
C GLN A 98 -9.44 12.89 -10.48
N LEU A 99 -9.32 12.04 -9.46
CA LEU A 99 -8.12 11.93 -8.65
C LEU A 99 -6.91 11.56 -9.51
N PHE A 100 -7.07 10.64 -10.48
CA PHE A 100 -6.03 10.31 -11.45
C PHE A 100 -5.57 11.54 -12.25
N ASP A 101 -6.52 12.29 -12.82
CA ASP A 101 -6.23 13.45 -13.65
C ASP A 101 -5.45 14.52 -12.87
N ILE A 102 -5.87 14.81 -11.63
CA ILE A 102 -5.20 15.77 -10.75
C ILE A 102 -3.79 15.29 -10.38
N THR A 103 -3.67 14.02 -9.98
CA THR A 103 -2.41 13.48 -9.46
C THR A 103 -1.40 13.09 -10.53
N HIS A 104 -1.78 13.05 -11.82
CA HIS A 104 -0.87 12.64 -12.91
C HIS A 104 -0.66 13.73 -13.97
N ARG A 105 -1.15 14.95 -13.72
CA ARG A 105 -0.85 16.15 -14.50
C ARG A 105 0.31 16.94 -13.90
N LYS A 106 1.08 17.61 -14.76
CA LYS A 106 2.04 18.62 -14.32
C LYS A 106 1.31 19.85 -13.76
N LYS A 107 2.06 20.76 -13.13
CA LYS A 107 1.50 22.01 -12.58
C LYS A 107 0.84 22.91 -13.64
N ASP A 108 1.30 22.83 -14.88
CA ASP A 108 0.71 23.52 -16.05
C ASP A 108 -0.52 22.80 -16.62
N ARG A 109 -0.98 21.73 -15.96
CA ARG A 109 -2.04 20.81 -16.39
C ARG A 109 -1.72 19.99 -17.63
N SER A 110 -0.50 20.03 -18.18
CA SER A 110 -0.14 19.14 -19.28
C SER A 110 0.04 17.69 -18.78
N PRO A 111 -0.18 16.68 -19.65
CA PRO A 111 0.13 15.30 -19.30
C PRO A 111 1.65 15.14 -19.10
N MET A 112 2.02 14.23 -18.21
CA MET A 112 3.42 13.93 -17.90
C MET A 112 4.20 13.46 -19.14
N THR A 113 3.56 12.63 -19.96
CA THR A 113 4.09 12.05 -21.21
C THR A 113 2.98 11.96 -22.26
N LEU A 114 3.34 11.76 -23.53
CA LEU A 114 2.35 11.54 -24.60
C LEU A 114 1.49 10.29 -24.33
N GLU A 115 2.10 9.18 -23.93
CA GLU A 115 1.40 7.92 -23.58
C GLU A 115 0.41 8.13 -22.42
N ALA A 116 0.78 8.91 -21.40
CA ALA A 116 -0.14 9.27 -20.33
C ALA A 116 -1.30 10.15 -20.82
N GLY A 117 -1.02 11.09 -21.74
CA GLY A 117 -2.04 11.91 -22.39
C GLY A 117 -3.05 11.08 -23.16
N GLU A 118 -2.60 10.11 -23.97
CA GLU A 118 -3.49 9.21 -24.71
C GLU A 118 -4.41 8.41 -23.79
N ILE A 119 -3.88 7.90 -22.67
CA ILE A 119 -4.67 7.17 -21.68
C ILE A 119 -5.68 8.09 -20.98
N MET A 120 -5.26 9.31 -20.61
CA MET A 120 -6.16 10.28 -19.99
C MET A 120 -7.32 10.65 -20.91
N GLU A 121 -7.07 10.87 -22.19
CA GLU A 121 -8.12 11.15 -23.17
C GLU A 121 -9.05 9.95 -23.34
N LYS A 122 -8.51 8.71 -23.46
CA LYS A 122 -9.35 7.50 -23.49
C LYS A 122 -10.26 7.36 -22.27
N LEU A 123 -9.75 7.67 -21.07
CA LEU A 123 -10.54 7.64 -19.83
C LEU A 123 -11.65 8.70 -19.84
N LYS A 124 -11.37 9.91 -20.35
CA LYS A 124 -12.35 10.99 -20.47
C LYS A 124 -13.43 10.68 -21.50
N ASP A 125 -13.04 10.20 -22.68
CA ASP A 125 -13.97 9.80 -23.74
C ASP A 125 -14.94 8.73 -23.24
N LYS A 126 -14.40 7.72 -22.54
CA LYS A 126 -15.20 6.67 -21.91
C LYS A 126 -16.13 7.21 -20.82
N LYS A 127 -15.66 8.16 -20.02
CA LYS A 127 -16.51 8.82 -19.00
C LYS A 127 -17.69 9.54 -19.64
N ALA A 128 -17.46 10.29 -20.72
CA ALA A 128 -18.52 10.96 -21.46
C ALA A 128 -19.50 9.97 -22.10
N GLU A 129 -19.00 8.86 -22.66
CA GLU A 129 -19.83 7.75 -23.19
C GLU A 129 -20.76 7.20 -22.11
N TYR A 130 -20.23 6.85 -20.94
CA TYR A 130 -21.02 6.31 -19.83
C TYR A 130 -21.98 7.32 -19.20
N GLU A 131 -21.61 8.60 -19.11
CA GLU A 131 -22.52 9.67 -18.67
C GLU A 131 -23.69 9.84 -19.63
N ALA A 132 -23.46 9.76 -20.94
CA ALA A 132 -24.52 9.79 -21.95
C ALA A 132 -25.46 8.57 -21.83
N ILE A 133 -24.89 7.38 -21.61
CA ILE A 133 -25.69 6.16 -21.38
C ILE A 133 -26.49 6.28 -20.09
N ALA A 134 -25.90 6.72 -18.99
CA ALA A 134 -26.59 6.89 -17.71
C ALA A 134 -27.73 7.94 -17.79
N SER A 135 -27.57 8.96 -18.65
CA SER A 135 -28.63 9.92 -18.95
C SER A 135 -29.80 9.31 -19.73
N SER A 136 -29.58 8.19 -20.44
CA SER A 136 -30.59 7.50 -21.26
C SER A 136 -31.19 6.28 -20.56
N ASP A 137 -30.37 5.54 -19.81
CA ASP A 137 -30.72 4.31 -19.11
C ASP A 137 -30.35 4.45 -17.62
N SER A 138 -31.37 4.76 -16.82
CA SER A 138 -31.25 4.93 -15.36
C SER A 138 -30.84 3.67 -14.60
N SER A 139 -30.78 2.50 -15.26
CA SER A 139 -30.35 1.25 -14.63
C SER A 139 -28.82 1.13 -14.47
N VAL A 140 -28.05 2.01 -15.13
CA VAL A 140 -26.60 2.04 -15.00
C VAL A 140 -26.23 2.58 -13.62
N ASN A 141 -25.66 1.72 -12.78
CA ASN A 141 -25.22 2.10 -11.44
C ASN A 141 -24.03 3.09 -11.53
N LEU A 142 -24.30 4.35 -11.19
CA LEU A 142 -23.31 5.44 -11.20
C LEU A 142 -22.09 5.17 -10.30
N GLY A 143 -22.27 4.40 -9.21
CA GLY A 143 -21.24 4.17 -8.20
C GLY A 143 -20.01 3.40 -8.69
N ASP A 144 -20.15 2.63 -9.78
CA ASP A 144 -19.10 1.75 -10.32
C ASP A 144 -18.59 2.14 -11.71
N ILE A 145 -19.08 3.26 -12.27
CA ILE A 145 -18.70 3.71 -13.63
C ILE A 145 -17.19 3.88 -13.74
N ASP A 146 -16.56 4.55 -12.76
CA ASP A 146 -15.11 4.73 -12.72
C ASP A 146 -14.37 3.39 -12.74
N ASN A 147 -14.81 2.41 -11.94
CA ASN A 147 -14.17 1.10 -11.85
C ASN A 147 -14.26 0.33 -13.18
N ARG A 148 -15.42 0.43 -13.84
CA ARG A 148 -15.66 -0.20 -15.15
C ARG A 148 -14.80 0.44 -16.24
N ILE A 149 -14.76 1.77 -16.31
CA ILE A 149 -13.92 2.51 -17.27
C ILE A 149 -12.44 2.15 -17.07
N ILE A 150 -11.98 2.13 -15.83
CA ILE A 150 -10.59 1.76 -15.51
C ILE A 150 -10.29 0.32 -15.98
N THR A 151 -11.22 -0.59 -15.79
CA THR A 151 -11.08 -1.98 -16.23
C THR A 151 -11.02 -2.09 -17.76
N GLU A 152 -11.84 -1.34 -18.49
CA GLU A 152 -11.85 -1.32 -19.95
C GLU A 152 -10.56 -0.70 -20.54
N VAL A 153 -10.06 0.39 -19.94
CA VAL A 153 -8.92 1.14 -20.49
C VAL A 153 -7.58 0.58 -20.03
N LEU A 154 -7.45 0.17 -18.76
CA LEU A 154 -6.19 -0.25 -18.14
C LEU A 154 -6.12 -1.75 -17.81
N GLY A 155 -7.22 -2.47 -18.03
CA GLY A 155 -7.39 -3.84 -17.63
C GLY A 155 -7.83 -3.99 -16.16
N PRO A 156 -8.17 -5.21 -15.75
CA PRO A 156 -8.65 -5.48 -14.39
C PRO A 156 -7.61 -5.16 -13.32
N GLU A 157 -8.13 -4.96 -12.11
CA GLU A 157 -7.33 -4.84 -10.89
C GLU A 157 -6.46 -6.08 -10.68
N ARG A 158 -5.28 -5.91 -10.09
CA ARG A 158 -4.37 -7.02 -9.81
C ARG A 158 -4.31 -7.30 -8.31
N TYR A 159 -4.02 -8.55 -7.96
CA TYR A 159 -3.84 -8.92 -6.56
C TYR A 159 -2.84 -8.01 -5.86
N GLY A 160 -3.23 -7.47 -4.70
CA GLY A 160 -2.40 -6.59 -3.90
C GLY A 160 -2.24 -5.15 -4.40
N ARG A 161 -2.84 -4.76 -5.54
CA ARG A 161 -2.71 -3.41 -6.08
C ARG A 161 -3.96 -2.89 -6.79
N VAL A 162 -4.41 -1.71 -6.36
CA VAL A 162 -5.44 -0.93 -7.06
C VAL A 162 -4.80 -0.03 -8.11
N ARG A 163 -5.28 -0.11 -9.35
CA ARG A 163 -4.90 0.74 -10.48
C ARG A 163 -5.17 2.19 -10.11
N ILE A 164 -4.34 3.09 -10.63
CA ILE A 164 -4.48 4.54 -10.46
C ILE A 164 -4.26 5.05 -9.02
N GLN A 165 -4.33 4.20 -7.99
CA GLN A 165 -4.19 4.55 -6.57
C GLN A 165 -2.74 4.47 -6.05
N GLY A 166 -1.76 4.30 -6.94
CA GLY A 166 -0.34 4.24 -6.58
C GLY A 166 0.11 2.86 -6.07
N SER A 167 1.04 2.86 -5.11
CA SER A 167 1.62 1.66 -4.49
C SER A 167 1.14 1.54 -3.05
N GLY A 168 0.91 0.31 -2.56
CA GLY A 168 0.51 0.05 -1.17
C GLY A 168 -1.01 -0.02 -0.93
N VAL A 169 -1.83 0.42 -1.90
CA VAL A 169 -3.30 0.27 -1.81
C VAL A 169 -3.69 -1.07 -2.43
N ASN A 170 -4.22 -1.98 -1.60
CA ASN A 170 -4.74 -3.26 -2.09
C ASN A 170 -6.28 -3.22 -2.28
N PRO A 171 -6.84 -4.07 -3.17
CA PRO A 171 -8.27 -4.07 -3.45
C PRO A 171 -9.15 -4.28 -2.21
N THR A 172 -8.75 -5.18 -1.30
CA THR A 172 -9.53 -5.50 -0.08
C THR A 172 -9.65 -4.30 0.86
N GLN A 173 -8.60 -3.50 1.00
CA GLN A 173 -8.62 -2.29 1.83
C GLN A 173 -9.40 -1.16 1.18
N TYR A 174 -9.38 -1.09 -0.15
CA TYR A 174 -9.98 0.01 -0.89
C TYR A 174 -11.47 -0.19 -1.14
N PHE A 175 -11.86 -1.39 -1.61
CA PHE A 175 -13.25 -1.73 -1.93
C PHE A 175 -13.96 -2.45 -0.78
N GLY A 176 -13.23 -2.87 0.27
CA GLY A 176 -13.72 -3.75 1.31
C GLY A 176 -13.66 -5.23 0.91
N SER A 177 -14.12 -6.10 1.81
CA SER A 177 -14.25 -7.54 1.58
C SER A 177 -15.46 -7.85 0.69
N ASN A 178 -15.46 -7.36 -0.54
CA ASN A 178 -16.41 -7.83 -1.53
C ASN A 178 -15.83 -9.12 -2.11
N SER A 179 -16.36 -10.26 -1.65
CA SER A 179 -16.20 -11.54 -2.34
C SER A 179 -16.77 -11.35 -3.74
N GLN A 180 -15.91 -11.46 -4.75
CA GLN A 180 -16.35 -11.67 -6.13
C GLN A 180 -16.30 -13.17 -6.42
#